data_AF-A0A9P1E8A7-F1
#
_entry.id   AF-A0A9P1E8A7-F1
#
_cell.length_a   1.000
_cell.length_b   1.000
_cell.length_c   1.000
_cell.angle_alpha   90.00
_cell.angle_beta   90.00
_cell.angle_gamma   90.00
#
_symmetry.space_group_name_H-M   'P 1'
#
loop_
_entity.id
_entity.type
_entity.pdbx_description
1 polymer ?
#
loop_
_entity_poly.entity_id
_entity_poly.type
_entity_poly.pdbx_seq_one_letter_code
_entity_poly.pdbx_strand_id
1 'polypeptide(L)'
;MISLPILRSKASIVCKSCRVCPVYPTSYLLGAVELFCFLESRNIRRGLITRNAKAAVDLFHQRFGMTFTPALSREFRPCKPDPAPLLHICDTWEVHPNEVMMIGDSLKDDVACGKQAGAFTCLLDEIGKYDAPEYVNVEYQPDHKVSSLLEVQTLLGTHFDLTP
;
A
#
# COMPACT_ATOMS: atom_id res chain seq x y z
N MET A 1 10.11 16.02 31.70
CA MET A 1 9.46 14.97 30.90
C MET A 1 10.18 14.89 29.59
N ILE A 2 10.99 13.86 29.40
CA ILE A 2 11.80 13.66 28.20
C ILE A 2 10.84 13.14 27.13
N SER A 3 10.48 13.99 26.17
CA SER A 3 9.87 13.53 24.93
C SER A 3 10.88 12.61 24.25
N LEU A 4 10.61 11.30 24.21
CA LEU A 4 11.38 10.42 23.33
C LEU A 4 11.26 11.00 21.91
N PRO A 5 12.36 11.14 21.16
CA PRO A 5 12.25 11.46 19.76
C PRO A 5 11.53 10.29 19.10
N ILE A 6 10.29 10.51 18.66
CA ILE A 6 9.61 9.61 17.74
C ILE A 6 10.57 9.52 16.54
N LEU A 7 11.21 8.37 16.36
CA LEU A 7 12.06 8.11 15.20
C LEU A 7 11.11 8.07 13.99
N ARG A 8 10.87 9.22 13.38
CA ARG A 8 9.92 9.35 12.28
C ARG A 8 10.57 8.81 11.01
N SER A 9 10.02 7.73 10.49
CA SER A 9 10.48 7.14 9.24
C SER A 9 9.96 7.94 8.05
N LYS A 10 10.78 8.07 6.99
CA LYS A 10 10.31 8.58 5.69
C LYS A 10 9.39 7.53 5.04
N ALA A 11 8.30 7.96 4.42
CA ALA A 11 7.37 7.03 3.75
C ALA A 11 6.89 7.53 2.38
N SER A 12 7.28 6.81 1.33
CA SER A 12 6.55 6.71 0.05
C SER A 12 5.58 5.53 0.12
N ILE A 13 4.49 5.54 -0.65
CA ILE A 13 3.42 4.53 -0.49
C ILE A 13 3.24 3.71 -1.76
N VAL A 14 3.26 2.39 -1.60
CA VAL A 14 2.84 1.46 -2.64
C VAL A 14 1.53 0.83 -2.20
N CYS A 15 0.44 1.24 -2.85
CA CYS A 15 -0.87 0.71 -2.55
C CYS A 15 -1.14 -0.47 -3.48
N LYS A 16 -1.71 -1.56 -2.95
CA LYS A 16 -2.37 -2.54 -3.81
C LYS A 16 -3.59 -1.89 -4.45
N SER A 17 -3.72 -2.08 -5.75
CA SER A 17 -4.98 -1.78 -6.45
C SER A 17 -6.09 -2.64 -5.87
N CYS A 18 -7.10 -1.96 -5.35
CA CYS A 18 -8.45 -2.46 -5.09
C CYS A 18 -8.84 -3.49 -6.16
N ARG A 19 -9.70 -4.45 -5.82
CA ARG A 19 -10.44 -5.20 -6.83
C ARG A 19 -11.19 -4.17 -7.68
N VAL A 20 -10.62 -3.79 -8.83
CA VAL A 20 -11.24 -2.85 -9.75
C VAL A 20 -12.41 -3.60 -10.37
N CYS A 21 -13.58 -3.48 -9.75
CA CYS A 21 -14.83 -3.89 -10.37
C CYS A 21 -15.25 -2.74 -11.29
N PRO A 22 -15.19 -2.88 -12.63
CA PRO A 22 -15.49 -1.79 -13.55
C PRO A 22 -16.97 -1.38 -13.56
N VAL A 23 -17.83 -2.06 -12.80
CA VAL A 23 -19.29 -2.02 -12.96
C VAL A 23 -20.03 -1.37 -11.77
N TYR A 24 -19.44 -1.30 -10.57
CA TYR A 24 -20.10 -0.71 -9.39
C TYR A 24 -19.11 0.08 -8.52
N PRO A 25 -19.55 1.17 -7.85
CA PRO A 25 -18.77 1.81 -6.80
C PRO A 25 -18.67 0.82 -5.64
N THR A 26 -17.63 -0.01 -5.68
CA THR A 26 -17.27 -0.89 -4.59
C THR A 26 -16.95 -0.07 -3.34
N SER A 27 -17.28 -0.60 -2.16
CA SER A 27 -16.90 -0.06 -0.84
C SER A 27 -15.45 0.45 -0.76
N TYR A 28 -14.56 -0.12 -1.57
CA TYR A 28 -13.16 0.25 -1.78
C TYR A 28 -12.88 1.68 -2.27
N LEU A 29 -13.87 2.45 -2.72
CA LEU A 29 -13.68 3.88 -3.03
C LEU A 29 -13.81 4.77 -1.78
N LEU A 30 -14.45 4.31 -0.71
CA LEU A 30 -14.53 5.08 0.54
C LEU A 30 -13.13 5.24 1.13
N GLY A 31 -12.70 6.48 1.31
CA GLY A 31 -11.38 6.81 1.84
C GLY A 31 -10.26 6.75 0.80
N ALA A 32 -10.50 6.17 -0.39
CA ALA A 32 -9.47 6.08 -1.44
C ALA A 32 -9.19 7.44 -2.07
N VAL A 33 -10.24 8.23 -2.33
CA VAL A 33 -10.12 9.58 -2.87
C VAL A 33 -9.46 10.49 -1.84
N GLU A 34 -9.89 10.41 -0.58
CA GLU A 34 -9.35 11.20 0.53
C GLU A 34 -7.88 10.91 0.76
N LEU A 35 -7.50 9.62 0.81
CA LEU A 35 -6.10 9.21 0.90
C LEU A 35 -5.32 9.67 -0.33
N PHE A 36 -5.87 9.52 -1.53
CA PHE A 36 -5.21 9.96 -2.75
C PHE A 36 -4.94 11.47 -2.72
N CYS A 37 -5.95 12.29 -2.45
CA CYS A 37 -5.80 13.75 -2.37
C CYS A 37 -4.84 14.17 -1.26
N PHE A 38 -4.86 13.49 -0.11
CA PHE A 38 -3.91 13.73 0.97
C PHE A 38 -2.46 13.50 0.50
N LEU A 39 -2.19 12.38 -0.16
CA LEU A 39 -0.86 12.06 -0.67
C LEU A 39 -0.43 13.00 -1.80
N GLU A 40 -1.36 13.39 -2.66
CA GLU A 40 -1.13 14.38 -3.72
C GLU A 40 -0.76 15.75 -3.15
N SER A 41 -1.52 16.24 -2.16
CA SER A 41 -1.28 17.54 -1.52
C SER A 41 0.10 17.65 -0.85
N ARG A 42 0.72 16.50 -0.55
CA ARG A 42 2.04 16.38 0.07
C ARG A 42 3.14 15.92 -0.89
N ASN A 43 2.84 15.82 -2.19
CA ASN A 43 3.75 15.33 -3.24
C ASN A 43 4.34 13.94 -2.93
N ILE A 44 3.57 13.07 -2.28
CA ILE A 44 4.02 11.72 -1.94
C ILE A 44 3.85 10.78 -3.13
N ARG A 45 4.94 10.09 -3.45
CA ARG A 45 5.00 9.11 -4.54
C ARG A 45 4.11 7.92 -4.23
N ARG A 46 3.41 7.47 -5.27
CA ARG A 46 2.37 6.44 -5.17
C ARG A 46 2.55 5.42 -6.29
N GLY A 47 2.78 4.18 -5.90
CA GLY A 47 2.95 3.05 -6.79
C GLY A 47 1.79 2.08 -6.67
N LEU A 48 1.59 1.26 -7.70
CA LEU A 48 0.56 0.24 -7.74
C LEU A 48 1.18 -1.13 -8.00
N ILE A 49 0.84 -2.13 -7.18
CA ILE A 49 1.13 -3.53 -7.50
C ILE A 49 -0.19 -4.32 -7.48
N THR A 50 -0.56 -4.91 -8.62
CA THR A 50 -1.85 -5.60 -8.77
C THR A 50 -1.75 -6.91 -9.55
N ARG A 51 -2.72 -7.81 -9.31
CA ARG A 51 -2.95 -9.01 -10.13
C ARG A 51 -3.93 -8.76 -11.28
N ASN A 52 -4.37 -7.52 -11.49
CA ASN A 52 -5.21 -7.12 -12.63
C ASN A 52 -4.37 -6.97 -13.90
N ALA A 53 -4.97 -7.22 -15.06
CA ALA A 53 -4.32 -6.97 -16.35
C ALA A 53 -4.06 -5.48 -16.57
N LYS A 54 -3.07 -5.15 -17.41
CA LYS A 54 -2.71 -3.74 -17.68
C LYS A 54 -3.90 -2.91 -18.15
N ALA A 55 -4.75 -3.46 -19.02
CA ALA A 55 -5.94 -2.77 -19.52
C ALA A 55 -6.90 -2.31 -18.40
N ALA A 56 -7.03 -3.07 -17.30
CA ALA A 56 -7.87 -2.69 -16.17
C ALA A 56 -7.24 -1.56 -15.34
N VAL A 57 -5.90 -1.54 -15.24
CA VAL A 57 -5.15 -0.45 -14.60
C VAL A 57 -5.30 0.84 -15.41
N ASP A 58 -5.14 0.75 -16.73
CA ASP A 58 -5.27 1.90 -17.63
C ASP A 58 -6.69 2.50 -17.56
N LEU A 59 -7.73 1.65 -17.58
CA LEU A 59 -9.12 2.10 -17.42
C LEU A 59 -9.36 2.75 -16.04
N PHE A 60 -8.77 2.22 -14.98
CA PHE A 60 -8.88 2.80 -13.65
C PHE A 60 -8.26 4.20 -13.60
N HIS A 61 -7.05 4.38 -14.13
CA HIS A 61 -6.41 5.71 -14.22
C HIS A 61 -7.28 6.69 -15.03
N GLN A 62 -7.79 6.26 -16.19
CA GLN A 62 -8.62 7.10 -17.05
C GLN A 62 -9.94 7.50 -16.37
N ARG A 63 -10.61 6.55 -15.69
CA ARG A 63 -11.94 6.77 -15.13
C ARG A 63 -11.94 7.62 -13.87
N PHE A 64 -10.92 7.46 -13.02
CA PHE A 64 -10.89 8.10 -11.70
C PHE A 64 -9.88 9.24 -11.59
N GLY A 65 -8.99 9.43 -12.57
CA GLY A 65 -7.92 10.42 -12.49
C GLY A 65 -6.84 10.13 -11.45
N MET A 66 -6.98 9.03 -10.69
CA MET A 66 -6.03 8.62 -9.66
C MET A 66 -4.86 7.86 -10.28
N THR A 67 -3.78 8.57 -10.59
CA THR A 67 -2.61 7.99 -11.27
C THR A 67 -1.60 7.42 -10.28
N PHE A 68 -1.15 6.20 -10.55
CA PHE A 68 -0.07 5.53 -9.82
C PHE A 68 1.12 5.29 -10.75
N THR A 69 2.33 5.60 -10.27
CA THR A 69 3.56 5.49 -11.05
C THR A 69 4.74 5.05 -10.17
N PRO A 70 5.34 3.86 -10.40
CA PRO A 70 4.96 2.85 -11.40
C PRO A 70 3.67 2.11 -11.06
N ALA A 71 3.00 1.57 -12.09
CA ALA A 71 1.86 0.68 -11.92
C ALA A 71 2.14 -0.71 -12.51
N LEU A 72 2.47 -1.66 -11.65
CA LEU A 72 2.83 -3.03 -12.00
C LEU A 72 1.58 -3.91 -12.02
N SER A 73 1.21 -4.32 -13.24
CA SER A 73 0.06 -5.20 -13.50
C SER A 73 0.42 -6.68 -13.28
N ARG A 74 -0.55 -7.56 -13.54
CA ARG A 74 -0.34 -9.02 -13.53
C ARG A 74 0.67 -9.50 -14.55
N GLU A 75 1.14 -8.67 -15.47
CA GLU A 75 2.15 -9.06 -16.46
C GLU A 75 3.57 -9.00 -15.88
N PHE A 76 3.79 -8.21 -14.81
CA PHE A 76 5.08 -8.16 -14.13
C PHE A 76 5.39 -9.49 -13.44
N ARG A 77 6.62 -9.99 -13.61
CA ARG A 77 7.07 -11.29 -13.09
C ARG A 77 8.45 -11.15 -12.43
N PRO A 78 8.69 -11.83 -11.30
CA PRO A 78 7.71 -12.57 -10.49
C PRO A 78 6.68 -11.61 -9.85
N CYS A 79 5.51 -12.15 -9.49
CA CYS A 79 4.43 -11.37 -8.85
C CYS A 79 4.42 -11.65 -7.35
N LYS A 80 3.73 -10.80 -6.59
CA LYS A 80 3.46 -11.00 -5.15
C LYS A 80 3.03 -12.45 -4.87
N PRO A 81 3.54 -13.09 -3.81
CA PRO A 81 4.26 -12.51 -2.67
C PRO A 81 5.75 -12.22 -2.86
N ASP A 82 6.30 -12.48 -4.04
CA ASP A 82 7.71 -12.16 -4.31
C ASP A 82 7.99 -10.65 -4.10
N PRO A 83 9.14 -10.25 -3.53
CA PRO A 83 9.49 -8.85 -3.30
C PRO A 83 9.87 -8.07 -4.56
N ALA A 84 10.22 -8.73 -5.67
CA ALA A 84 10.68 -8.11 -6.91
C ALA A 84 9.81 -6.92 -7.41
N PRO A 85 8.46 -6.97 -7.45
CA PRO A 85 7.67 -5.82 -7.88
C PRO A 85 7.84 -4.60 -6.97
N LEU A 86 7.94 -4.79 -5.65
CA LEU A 86 8.15 -3.66 -4.74
C LEU A 86 9.58 -3.12 -4.85
N LEU A 87 10.57 -4.01 -4.95
CA LEU A 87 11.97 -3.63 -5.16
C LEU A 87 12.15 -2.87 -6.47
N HIS A 88 11.46 -3.26 -7.54
CA HIS A 88 11.47 -2.54 -8.81
C HIS A 88 10.90 -1.12 -8.69
N ILE A 89 9.83 -0.94 -7.91
CA ILE A 89 9.30 0.40 -7.62
C ILE A 89 10.31 1.23 -6.81
N CYS A 90 10.92 0.63 -5.78
CA CYS A 90 11.92 1.31 -4.97
C CYS A 90 13.12 1.78 -5.81
N ASP A 91 13.62 0.91 -6.69
CA ASP A 91 14.69 1.21 -7.66
C ASP A 91 14.28 2.34 -8.62
N THR A 92 13.07 2.29 -9.17
CA THR A 92 12.55 3.35 -10.07
C THR A 92 12.41 4.70 -9.36
N TRP A 93 12.15 4.69 -8.05
CA TRP A 93 12.06 5.90 -7.24
C TRP A 93 13.41 6.30 -6.63
N GLU A 94 14.46 5.50 -6.77
CA GLU A 94 15.75 5.71 -6.12
C GLU A 94 15.62 5.87 -4.60
N VAL A 95 14.73 5.08 -3.98
CA VAL A 95 14.51 5.07 -2.51
C VAL A 95 14.83 3.71 -1.94
N HIS A 96 15.20 3.68 -0.65
CA HIS A 96 15.41 2.41 0.02
C HIS A 96 14.06 1.77 0.42
N PRO A 97 13.89 0.44 0.40
CA PRO A 97 12.61 -0.20 0.76
C PRO A 97 12.09 0.18 2.14
N ASN A 98 12.97 0.42 3.12
CA ASN A 98 12.60 0.89 4.45
C ASN A 98 12.06 2.34 4.50
N GLU A 99 12.04 3.05 3.37
CA GLU A 99 11.38 4.35 3.19
C GLU A 99 10.03 4.20 2.48
N VAL A 100 9.57 2.96 2.25
CA VAL A 100 8.35 2.65 1.52
C VAL A 100 7.39 1.85 2.40
N MET A 101 6.10 2.14 2.28
CA MET A 101 5.03 1.36 2.90
C MET A 101 4.23 0.60 1.83
N MET A 102 4.17 -0.72 1.96
CA MET A 102 3.28 -1.60 1.20
C MET A 102 1.94 -1.72 1.91
N ILE A 103 0.86 -1.33 1.22
CA ILE A 103 -0.50 -1.36 1.75
C ILE A 103 -1.34 -2.37 0.96
N GLY A 104 -1.98 -3.32 1.65
CA GLY A 104 -2.83 -4.31 0.99
C GLY A 104 -3.71 -5.11 1.95
N ASP A 105 -4.59 -5.94 1.40
CA ASP A 105 -5.64 -6.69 2.12
C ASP A 105 -5.27 -8.18 2.36
N SER A 106 -4.06 -8.58 2.00
CA SER A 106 -3.59 -9.96 2.12
C SER A 106 -2.30 -10.07 2.94
N LEU A 107 -2.36 -10.80 4.05
CA LEU A 107 -1.16 -11.23 4.77
C LEU A 107 -0.22 -12.04 3.85
N LYS A 108 -0.79 -13.01 3.14
CA LYS A 108 -0.03 -13.94 2.30
C LYS A 108 0.59 -13.29 1.09
N ASP A 109 -0.09 -12.35 0.43
CA ASP A 109 0.41 -11.73 -0.80
C ASP A 109 1.09 -10.38 -0.55
N ASP A 110 0.41 -9.46 0.12
CA ASP A 110 0.82 -8.05 0.19
C ASP A 110 1.81 -7.79 1.33
N VAL A 111 1.48 -8.26 2.53
CA VAL A 111 2.37 -8.14 3.69
C VAL A 111 3.63 -8.97 3.47
N ALA A 112 3.51 -10.20 2.98
CA ALA A 112 4.67 -11.01 2.62
C ALA A 112 5.59 -10.33 1.58
N CYS A 113 5.03 -9.70 0.54
CA CYS A 113 5.81 -8.93 -0.45
C CYS A 113 6.55 -7.76 0.19
N GLY A 114 5.88 -6.99 1.04
CA GLY A 114 6.48 -5.84 1.73
C GLY A 114 7.58 -6.26 2.70
N LYS A 115 7.31 -7.27 3.53
CA LYS A 115 8.27 -7.79 4.51
C LYS A 115 9.52 -8.37 3.85
N GLN A 116 9.37 -9.17 2.80
CA GLN A 116 10.52 -9.73 2.08
C GLN A 116 11.35 -8.64 1.39
N ALA A 117 10.74 -7.53 0.98
CA ALA A 117 11.47 -6.40 0.40
C ALA A 117 12.18 -5.54 1.46
N GLY A 118 11.88 -5.70 2.76
CA GLY A 118 12.37 -4.83 3.82
C GLY A 118 11.62 -3.51 3.96
N ALA A 119 10.37 -3.45 3.46
CA ALA A 119 9.50 -2.29 3.54
C ALA A 119 8.57 -2.32 4.77
N PHE A 120 8.02 -1.15 5.13
CA PHE A 120 6.90 -1.08 6.06
C PHE A 120 5.67 -1.74 5.44
N THR A 121 4.82 -2.33 6.28
CA THR A 121 3.63 -3.04 5.82
C THR A 121 2.40 -2.61 6.60
N CYS A 122 1.33 -2.28 5.88
CA CYS A 122 0.03 -1.95 6.44
C CYS A 122 -1.03 -2.89 5.86
N LEU A 123 -1.63 -3.69 6.74
CA LEU A 123 -2.74 -4.57 6.39
C LEU A 123 -4.06 -3.81 6.51
N LEU A 124 -4.80 -3.72 5.41
CA LEU A 124 -6.18 -3.25 5.38
C LEU A 124 -7.12 -4.45 5.62
N ASP A 125 -7.73 -4.50 6.80
CA ASP A 125 -8.65 -5.56 7.20
C ASP A 125 -10.03 -4.97 7.57
N GLU A 126 -10.83 -4.68 6.54
CA GLU A 126 -12.15 -4.02 6.68
C GLU A 126 -13.16 -4.81 7.51
N ILE A 127 -13.03 -6.14 7.54
CA ILE A 127 -14.03 -7.04 8.14
C ILE A 127 -13.48 -7.84 9.33
N GLY A 128 -12.26 -7.55 9.79
CA GLY A 128 -11.62 -8.29 10.89
C GLY A 128 -11.32 -9.75 10.54
N LYS A 129 -11.07 -10.06 9.26
CA LYS A 129 -10.78 -11.42 8.79
C LYS A 129 -9.57 -12.00 9.54
N TYR A 130 -8.57 -11.16 9.82
CA TYR A 130 -7.29 -11.58 10.38
C TYR A 130 -7.23 -11.51 11.90
N ASP A 131 -8.39 -11.33 12.58
CA ASP A 131 -8.50 -11.42 14.05
C ASP A 131 -8.61 -12.87 14.55
N ALA A 132 -8.87 -13.82 13.66
CA ALA A 132 -9.01 -15.22 14.02
C ALA A 132 -7.67 -15.82 14.51
N PRO A 133 -7.69 -16.78 15.47
CA PRO A 133 -6.49 -17.39 16.04
C PRO A 133 -5.53 -18.01 15.02
N GLU A 134 -6.04 -18.46 13.87
CA GLU A 134 -5.25 -19.03 12.77
C GLU A 134 -4.24 -18.03 12.16
N TYR A 135 -4.43 -16.72 12.36
CA TYR A 135 -3.55 -15.67 11.86
C TYR A 135 -2.54 -15.15 12.90
N VAL A 136 -2.54 -15.70 14.12
CA VAL A 136 -1.62 -15.27 15.20
C VAL A 136 -0.17 -15.69 14.91
N ASN A 137 0.03 -16.86 14.30
CA ASN A 137 1.35 -17.45 14.07
C ASN A 137 1.70 -17.56 12.59
N VAL A 138 1.27 -16.59 11.77
CA VAL A 138 1.67 -16.53 10.36
C VAL A 138 3.14 -16.12 10.21
N GLU A 139 3.75 -16.54 9.11
CA GLU A 139 5.15 -16.24 8.77
C GLU A 139 5.45 -14.74 8.72
N TYR A 140 4.50 -13.94 8.19
CA TYR A 140 4.64 -12.49 8.07
C TYR A 140 3.51 -11.77 8.80
N GLN A 141 3.88 -11.00 9.83
CA GLN A 141 2.99 -10.08 10.55
C GLN A 141 3.14 -8.66 9.98
N PRO A 142 2.06 -7.87 9.82
CA PRO A 142 2.16 -6.49 9.35
C PRO A 142 2.71 -5.58 10.45
N ASP A 143 3.33 -4.46 10.05
CA ASP A 143 3.73 -3.40 11.01
C ASP A 143 2.51 -2.66 11.56
N HIS A 144 1.51 -2.47 10.71
CA HIS A 144 0.26 -1.81 11.05
C HIS A 144 -0.92 -2.59 10.50
N LYS A 145 -2.03 -2.59 11.24
CA LYS A 145 -3.33 -3.08 10.77
C LYS A 145 -4.35 -1.95 10.93
N VAL A 146 -5.16 -1.74 9.90
CA VAL A 146 -6.18 -0.70 9.84
C VAL A 146 -7.47 -1.28 9.28
N SER A 147 -8.60 -0.70 9.64
CA SER A 147 -9.92 -1.11 9.14
C SER A 147 -10.40 -0.31 7.93
N SER A 148 -9.73 0.80 7.61
CA SER A 148 -10.12 1.69 6.50
C SER A 148 -8.94 2.48 5.91
N LEU A 149 -9.11 3.00 4.70
CA LEU A 149 -8.12 3.89 4.07
C LEU A 149 -7.99 5.25 4.77
N LEU A 150 -9.02 5.69 5.50
CA LEU A 150 -8.95 6.91 6.32
C LEU A 150 -8.03 6.72 7.54
N GLU A 151 -8.01 5.52 8.12
CA GLU A 151 -7.05 5.18 9.17
C GLU A 151 -5.62 5.12 8.63
N VAL A 152 -5.40 4.70 7.38
CA VAL A 152 -4.09 4.82 6.71
C VAL A 152 -3.65 6.29 6.67
N GLN A 153 -4.52 7.19 6.24
CA GLN A 153 -4.21 8.63 6.23
C GLN A 153 -3.81 9.13 7.63
N THR A 154 -4.56 8.73 8.66
CA THR A 154 -4.27 9.09 10.06
C THR A 154 -2.91 8.55 10.50
N LEU A 155 -2.66 7.26 10.26
CA LEU A 155 -1.40 6.57 10.56
C LEU A 155 -0.19 7.30 9.93
N LEU A 156 -0.29 7.63 8.64
CA LEU A 156 0.75 8.35 7.93
C LEU A 156 0.97 9.75 8.48
N GLY A 157 -0.11 10.45 8.86
CA GLY A 157 -0.05 11.79 9.43
C GLY A 157 0.55 11.87 10.82
N THR A 158 0.46 10.81 11.62
CA THR A 158 0.89 10.80 13.03
C THR A 158 2.23 10.10 13.27
N HIS A 159 2.56 9.08 12.47
CA HIS A 159 3.71 8.20 12.74
C HIS A 159 4.87 8.33 11.73
N PHE A 160 4.66 9.00 10.60
CA PHE A 160 5.66 9.08 9.52
C PHE A 160 5.96 10.53 9.14
N ASP A 161 7.22 10.81 8.82
CA ASP A 161 7.61 12.07 8.18
C ASP A 161 7.46 11.91 6.67
N LEU A 162 6.40 12.49 6.13
CA LEU A 162 6.09 12.43 4.71
C LEU A 162 6.90 13.51 3.96
N THR A 163 7.98 13.10 3.31
CA THR A 163 8.81 13.95 2.45
C THR A 163 8.65 13.57 0.97
N PRO A 164 8.60 14.52 0.03
CA PRO A 164 8.55 14.26 -1.42
C PRO A 164 9.77 13.48 -1.95
#